data_AF-A0A1R1X1Z1-F1
#
_entry.id   AF-A0A1R1X1Z1-F1
#
_cell.length_a   1.000
_cell.length_b   1.000
_cell.length_c   1.000
_cell.angle_alpha   90.00
_cell.angle_beta   90.00
_cell.angle_gamma   90.00
#
_symmetry.space_group_name_H-M   'P 1'
#
loop_
_entity.id
_entity.type
_entity.pdbx_description
1 polymer ?
#
loop_
_entity_poly.entity_id
_entity_poly.type
_entity_poly.pdbx_seq_one_letter_code
_entity_poly.pdbx_strand_id
1 'polypeptide(L)'
;MFKSSTRLISSIAPSFSNIYSSSSRSFNTSQIVFAKKSKKGAEINKARLEKIQKEKETAEQLKKLKDTPFLNSLLKANEIFKSTVNSSYADSTAMRTSQNLGESEGSKVPENVFLGNITSEEADLVLNNAPEASIEFTMRNKVSLIDSKQKNLAKTQSEIARKVISVSNQNAKAVLDHNVQLAIKHFARTEGDTASPEVQAAVFTVRIIQLADHLRHNNKDHSNRRIYTQFLHKRSKILRYLKRESLDRYFICLKELGLTQEMVEGQILFPKRVD
;
A
#
# COMPACT_ATOMS: atom_id res chain seq x y z
N MET A 1 4.88 72.85 -50.58
CA MET A 1 4.94 74.32 -50.58
C MET A 1 4.79 74.82 -49.14
N PHE A 2 5.65 75.77 -48.77
CA PHE A 2 5.90 76.32 -47.43
C PHE A 2 4.78 77.21 -46.87
N LYS A 3 4.70 77.29 -45.53
CA LYS A 3 4.66 78.49 -44.64
C LYS A 3 4.24 78.01 -43.23
N SER A 4 5.10 77.87 -42.21
CA SER A 4 5.90 78.85 -41.43
C SER A 4 5.06 79.97 -40.77
N SER A 5 5.02 80.02 -39.43
CA SER A 5 5.56 81.12 -38.58
C SER A 5 4.98 81.05 -37.15
N THR A 6 5.78 80.66 -36.14
CA THR A 6 6.25 81.45 -34.96
C THR A 6 5.15 82.11 -34.08
N ARG A 7 5.16 82.04 -32.74
CA ARG A 7 6.12 82.61 -31.75
C ARG A 7 5.83 82.04 -30.34
N LEU A 8 6.82 81.57 -29.59
CA LEU A 8 7.65 82.22 -28.55
C LEU A 8 7.17 82.00 -27.10
N ILE A 9 8.17 81.75 -26.26
CA ILE A 9 8.18 81.33 -24.86
C ILE A 9 8.41 82.55 -23.96
N SER A 10 7.79 82.59 -22.77
CA SER A 10 8.30 83.28 -21.55
C SER A 10 7.45 82.83 -20.36
N SER A 11 7.91 81.91 -19.51
CA SER A 11 8.70 82.13 -18.26
C SER A 11 7.92 82.84 -17.15
N ILE A 12 7.69 82.14 -16.03
CA ILE A 12 7.84 82.56 -14.62
C ILE A 12 7.26 81.46 -13.71
N ALA A 13 8.02 81.03 -12.71
CA ALA A 13 7.61 80.19 -11.57
C ALA A 13 8.04 80.93 -10.28
N PRO A 14 7.74 80.50 -9.02
CA PRO A 14 6.69 79.64 -8.47
C PRO A 14 5.97 80.31 -7.23
N SER A 15 5.19 79.53 -6.48
CA SER A 15 5.02 79.55 -5.00
C SER A 15 3.61 79.77 -4.40
N PHE A 16 3.18 78.70 -3.71
CA PHE A 16 2.34 78.59 -2.52
C PHE A 16 1.36 79.71 -2.14
N SER A 17 0.07 79.39 -2.19
CA SER A 17 -0.74 79.50 -0.97
C SER A 17 -1.76 78.36 -0.90
N ASN A 18 -1.57 77.56 0.13
CA ASN A 18 -2.45 76.50 0.56
C ASN A 18 -3.53 77.18 1.41
N ILE A 19 -4.78 77.24 0.95
CA ILE A 19 -5.92 77.46 1.84
C ILE A 19 -6.93 76.36 1.57
N TYR A 20 -7.03 75.52 2.59
CA TYR A 20 -7.96 74.43 2.75
C TYR A 20 -9.40 74.86 2.46
N SER A 21 -10.06 74.13 1.58
CA SER A 21 -11.52 73.95 1.61
C SER A 21 -11.79 72.45 1.62
N SER A 22 -12.02 71.95 2.81
CA SER A 22 -12.43 70.59 3.14
C SER A 22 -13.63 70.12 2.31
N SER A 23 -13.41 69.13 1.44
CA SER A 23 -14.44 68.18 1.08
C SER A 23 -13.83 66.78 1.06
N SER A 24 -13.61 66.25 2.26
CA SER A 24 -13.37 64.84 2.48
C SER A 24 -14.63 64.07 2.06
N ARG A 25 -14.71 63.66 0.80
CA ARG A 25 -15.63 62.63 0.35
C ARG A 25 -15.09 61.31 0.91
N SER A 26 -15.43 61.00 2.15
CA SER A 26 -15.20 59.68 2.73
C SER A 26 -15.99 58.68 1.89
N PHE A 27 -15.30 57.89 1.08
CA PHE A 27 -15.87 56.65 0.58
C PHE A 27 -16.19 55.80 1.82
N ASN A 28 -17.48 55.67 2.14
CA ASN A 28 -17.94 54.72 3.14
C ASN A 28 -17.65 53.31 2.63
N THR A 29 -16.48 52.78 2.98
CA THR A 29 -16.10 51.36 2.81
C THR A 29 -16.58 50.49 3.98
N SER A 30 -17.60 50.91 4.72
CA SER A 30 -18.04 50.24 5.95
C SER A 30 -19.33 49.42 5.83
N GLN A 31 -19.95 49.32 4.64
CA GLN A 31 -21.08 48.40 4.46
C GLN A 31 -20.75 47.27 3.48
N ILE A 32 -20.06 46.26 3.99
CA ILE A 32 -20.21 44.90 3.47
C ILE A 32 -21.66 44.51 3.73
N VAL A 33 -22.53 44.67 2.73
CA VAL A 33 -23.90 44.18 2.80
C VAL A 33 -23.84 42.65 2.84
N PHE A 34 -23.94 42.08 4.03
CA PHE A 34 -24.14 40.64 4.19
C PHE A 34 -25.52 40.30 3.64
N ALA A 35 -25.57 39.91 2.36
CA ALA A 35 -26.78 39.40 1.74
C ALA A 35 -27.28 38.21 2.57
N LYS A 36 -28.50 38.31 3.12
CA LYS A 36 -29.17 37.17 3.77
C LYS A 36 -29.24 36.03 2.75
N LYS A 37 -28.56 34.92 3.02
CA LYS A 37 -28.59 33.72 2.16
C LYS A 37 -30.06 33.37 1.90
N SER A 38 -30.46 33.30 0.63
CA SER A 38 -31.84 32.93 0.26
C SER A 38 -32.16 31.53 0.80
N LYS A 39 -33.43 31.28 1.17
CA LYS A 39 -33.88 29.95 1.65
C LYS A 39 -33.45 28.82 0.70
N LYS A 40 -33.59 29.05 -0.61
CA LYS A 40 -33.16 28.15 -1.69
C LYS A 40 -31.64 27.89 -1.70
N GLY A 41 -30.82 28.92 -1.43
CA GLY A 41 -29.37 28.78 -1.31
C GLY A 41 -28.93 28.06 -0.03
N ALA A 42 -29.67 28.19 1.08
CA ALA A 42 -29.42 27.44 2.30
C ALA A 42 -29.75 25.94 2.12
N GLU A 43 -30.84 25.61 1.43
CA GLU A 43 -31.22 24.23 1.08
C GLU A 43 -30.18 23.55 0.17
N ILE A 44 -29.68 24.25 -0.85
CA ILE A 44 -28.62 23.72 -1.74
C ILE A 44 -27.34 23.41 -0.95
N ASN A 45 -26.96 24.29 -0.02
CA ASN A 45 -25.78 24.07 0.83
C ASN A 45 -26.01 22.91 1.81
N LYS A 46 -27.22 22.77 2.37
CA LYS A 46 -27.59 21.64 3.23
C LYS A 46 -27.52 20.31 2.47
N ALA A 47 -28.12 20.22 1.28
CA ALA A 47 -28.06 19.03 0.44
C ALA A 47 -26.62 18.67 0.03
N ARG A 48 -25.78 19.68 -0.25
CA ARG A 48 -24.35 19.48 -0.55
C ARG A 48 -23.58 18.96 0.67
N LEU A 49 -23.87 19.48 1.87
CA LEU A 49 -23.27 19.01 3.13
C LEU A 49 -23.69 17.57 3.45
N GLU A 50 -24.97 17.24 3.28
CA GLU A 50 -25.48 15.87 3.46
C GLU A 50 -24.82 14.90 2.47
N LYS A 51 -24.60 15.31 1.21
CA LYS A 51 -23.88 14.50 0.23
C LYS A 51 -22.42 14.27 0.62
N ILE A 52 -21.72 15.31 1.09
CA ILE A 52 -20.35 15.20 1.59
C ILE A 52 -20.28 14.33 2.85
N GLN A 53 -21.26 14.41 3.75
CA GLN A 53 -21.35 13.56 4.94
C GLN A 53 -21.53 12.10 4.56
N LYS A 54 -22.47 11.80 3.65
CA LYS A 54 -22.65 10.44 3.11
C LYS A 54 -21.38 9.93 2.42
N GLU A 55 -20.71 10.76 1.62
CA GLU A 55 -19.43 10.42 0.99
C GLU A 55 -18.31 10.16 2.01
N LYS A 56 -18.28 10.89 3.13
CA LYS A 56 -17.33 10.65 4.22
C LYS A 56 -17.64 9.39 5.00
N GLU A 57 -18.91 9.14 5.31
CA GLU A 57 -19.38 7.93 6.00
C GLU A 57 -19.10 6.69 5.16
N THR A 58 -19.38 6.73 3.85
CA THR A 58 -19.02 5.63 2.94
C THR A 58 -17.51 5.46 2.85
N ALA A 59 -16.72 6.55 2.81
CA ALA A 59 -15.26 6.46 2.82
C ALA A 59 -14.70 5.87 4.11
N GLU A 60 -15.28 6.17 5.27
CA GLU A 60 -14.91 5.56 6.56
C GLU A 60 -15.29 4.08 6.63
N GLN A 61 -16.48 3.73 6.14
CA GLN A 61 -16.91 2.33 6.01
C GLN A 61 -15.98 1.55 5.06
N LEU A 62 -15.56 2.15 3.94
CA LEU A 62 -14.60 1.58 3.01
C LEU A 62 -13.21 1.41 3.62
N LYS A 63 -12.77 2.29 4.53
CA LYS A 63 -11.51 2.12 5.27
C LYS A 63 -11.59 0.91 6.20
N LYS A 64 -12.66 0.78 6.99
CA LYS A 64 -12.86 -0.36 7.90
C LYS A 64 -12.97 -1.70 7.17
N LEU A 65 -13.50 -1.70 5.95
CA LEU A 65 -13.63 -2.91 5.15
C LEU A 65 -12.32 -3.37 4.49
N LYS A 66 -11.34 -2.47 4.33
CA LYS A 66 -10.02 -2.81 3.77
C LYS A 66 -9.16 -3.63 4.74
N ASP A 67 -9.43 -3.55 6.04
CA ASP A 67 -8.65 -4.22 7.07
C ASP A 67 -9.24 -5.62 7.32
N THR A 68 -9.03 -6.54 6.37
CA THR A 68 -9.43 -7.94 6.55
C THR A 68 -8.28 -8.79 7.09
N PRO A 69 -8.58 -9.87 7.86
CA PRO A 69 -7.55 -10.79 8.36
C PRO A 69 -6.67 -11.34 7.22
N PHE A 70 -7.30 -11.64 6.09
CA PHE A 70 -6.61 -12.09 4.88
C PHE A 70 -5.65 -11.01 4.35
N LEU A 71 -6.11 -9.77 4.15
CA LEU A 71 -5.27 -8.70 3.62
C LEU A 71 -4.11 -8.33 4.55
N ASN A 72 -4.31 -8.43 5.87
CA ASN A 72 -3.26 -8.21 6.86
C ASN A 72 -2.20 -9.32 6.88
N SER A 73 -2.54 -10.53 6.43
CA SER A 73 -1.60 -11.64 6.32
C SER A 73 -0.65 -11.54 5.11
N LEU A 74 -0.98 -10.70 4.12
CA LEU A 74 -0.18 -10.57 2.90
C LEU A 74 1.16 -9.87 3.18
N LEU A 75 2.23 -10.41 2.62
CA LEU A 75 3.55 -9.82 2.73
C LEU A 75 3.62 -8.54 1.89
N LYS A 76 3.92 -7.41 2.55
CA LYS A 76 4.19 -6.13 1.89
C LYS A 76 5.69 -5.96 1.69
N ALA A 77 6.09 -5.75 0.43
CA ALA A 77 7.51 -5.55 0.07
C ALA A 77 8.19 -4.43 0.89
N ASN A 78 7.46 -3.39 1.26
CA ASN A 78 7.99 -2.22 1.97
C ASN A 78 8.15 -2.41 3.49
N GLU A 79 7.55 -3.46 4.08
CA GLU A 79 7.65 -3.74 5.53
C GLU A 79 8.82 -4.70 5.84
N ILE A 80 9.12 -5.60 4.90
CA ILE A 80 10.19 -6.61 4.98
C ILE A 80 11.59 -5.98 5.22
N PHE A 81 11.84 -4.78 4.68
CA PHE A 81 13.13 -4.08 4.82
C PHE A 81 13.25 -3.23 6.09
N LYS A 82 12.15 -2.95 6.81
CA LYS A 82 12.20 -2.08 8.00
C LYS A 82 12.65 -2.82 9.27
N SER A 83 12.41 -4.13 9.34
CA SER A 83 12.80 -4.97 10.49
C SER A 83 14.30 -5.33 10.48
N THR A 84 14.91 -5.46 9.30
CA THR A 84 16.31 -5.87 9.13
C THR A 84 17.33 -4.81 9.54
N VAL A 85 16.97 -3.52 9.47
CA VAL A 85 17.87 -2.42 9.85
C VAL A 85 18.16 -2.39 11.36
N ASN A 86 17.29 -3.00 12.19
CA ASN A 86 17.44 -3.02 13.64
C ASN A 86 18.20 -4.25 14.19
N SER A 87 18.48 -5.26 13.36
CA SER A 87 19.14 -6.51 13.79
C SER A 87 20.61 -6.60 13.38
N SER A 88 21.02 -5.92 12.29
CA SER A 88 22.34 -6.11 11.69
C SER A 88 23.53 -5.47 12.42
N TYR A 89 23.30 -4.74 13.53
CA TYR A 89 24.37 -4.13 14.34
C TYR A 89 24.37 -4.52 15.83
N ALA A 90 23.47 -5.40 16.28
CA ALA A 90 23.26 -5.63 17.73
C ALA A 90 23.84 -6.94 18.32
N ASP A 91 24.56 -7.75 17.54
CA ASP A 91 24.89 -9.14 17.95
C ASP A 91 26.29 -9.36 18.56
N SER A 92 26.96 -8.32 19.05
CA SER A 92 28.19 -8.49 19.85
C SER A 92 28.02 -8.22 21.34
N THR A 93 26.90 -7.61 21.77
CA THR A 93 26.76 -7.08 23.15
C THR A 93 25.50 -7.51 23.90
N ALA A 94 24.47 -8.05 23.24
CA ALA A 94 23.21 -8.43 23.87
C ALA A 94 23.17 -9.90 24.36
N MET A 95 24.10 -10.24 25.26
CA MET A 95 24.07 -11.51 26.04
C MET A 95 23.80 -11.26 27.52
N ARG A 96 23.14 -10.15 27.87
CA ARG A 96 22.68 -9.85 29.23
C ARG A 96 21.39 -9.03 29.18
N THR A 97 20.47 -9.39 30.09
CA THR A 97 19.17 -8.77 30.41
C THR A 97 17.98 -9.21 29.57
N SER A 98 17.49 -10.41 29.87
CA SER A 98 16.06 -10.69 29.95
C SER A 98 15.45 -9.86 31.08
N GLN A 99 14.64 -8.83 30.78
CA GLN A 99 13.43 -8.42 31.53
C GLN A 99 12.61 -7.40 30.71
N ASN A 100 11.37 -7.77 30.40
CA ASN A 100 10.19 -6.93 30.09
C ASN A 100 10.39 -5.60 29.34
N LEU A 101 10.11 -5.62 28.03
CA LEU A 101 9.39 -4.53 27.36
C LEU A 101 8.21 -5.12 26.58
N GLY A 102 7.05 -4.50 26.77
CA GLY A 102 5.75 -5.01 26.38
C GLY A 102 5.60 -5.35 24.91
N GLU A 103 4.73 -6.32 24.68
CA GLU A 103 4.24 -6.77 23.37
C GLU A 103 3.69 -5.58 22.58
N SER A 104 4.51 -4.99 21.72
CA SER A 104 3.99 -4.26 20.58
C SER A 104 3.55 -5.30 19.56
N GLU A 105 2.25 -5.34 19.29
CA GLU A 105 1.60 -5.92 18.10
C GLU A 105 2.22 -5.33 16.81
N GLY A 106 3.48 -5.65 16.57
CA GLY A 106 4.22 -5.36 15.35
C GLY A 106 4.02 -6.53 14.41
N SER A 107 3.48 -6.26 13.23
CA SER A 107 3.24 -7.22 12.16
C SER A 107 4.40 -8.22 12.02
N LYS A 108 4.20 -9.42 12.57
CA LYS A 108 5.14 -10.53 12.48
C LYS A 108 5.16 -11.00 11.04
N VAL A 109 6.12 -10.52 10.24
CA VAL A 109 6.57 -11.30 9.09
C VAL A 109 6.97 -12.65 9.69
N PRO A 110 6.35 -13.78 9.31
CA PRO A 110 6.66 -15.05 9.93
C PRO A 110 8.13 -15.33 9.67
N GLU A 111 8.87 -15.65 10.74
CA GLU A 111 10.31 -15.91 10.73
C GLU A 111 10.71 -17.05 9.75
N ASN A 112 9.71 -17.78 9.22
CA ASN A 112 9.85 -19.05 8.51
C ASN A 112 9.19 -19.08 7.13
N VAL A 113 9.11 -17.96 6.40
CA VAL A 113 8.71 -18.02 4.98
C VAL A 113 9.96 -18.25 4.12
N PHE A 114 10.14 -19.50 3.69
CA PHE A 114 11.20 -19.92 2.78
C PHE A 114 10.71 -19.87 1.31
N LEU A 115 11.66 -19.86 0.35
CA LEU A 115 11.37 -19.85 -1.09
C LEU A 115 10.35 -20.92 -1.52
N GLY A 116 9.55 -20.61 -2.54
CA GLY A 116 9.08 -21.62 -3.51
C GLY A 116 8.16 -22.73 -2.99
N ASN A 117 7.29 -22.44 -2.02
CA ASN A 117 6.39 -23.41 -1.37
C ASN A 117 7.08 -24.42 -0.45
N ILE A 118 8.34 -24.19 -0.06
CA ILE A 118 9.01 -25.04 0.93
C ILE A 118 8.33 -24.80 2.29
N THR A 119 7.83 -25.86 2.92
CA THR A 119 7.25 -25.77 4.26
C THR A 119 8.35 -25.51 5.30
N SER A 120 7.99 -25.00 6.48
CA SER A 120 8.96 -24.85 7.57
C SER A 120 9.63 -26.18 7.92
N GLU A 121 8.87 -27.28 7.84
CA GLU A 121 9.37 -28.63 8.08
C GLU A 121 10.36 -29.08 7.01
N GLU A 122 10.05 -28.87 5.73
CA GLU A 122 10.96 -29.17 4.62
C GLU A 122 12.23 -28.33 4.69
N ALA A 123 12.10 -27.06 5.08
CA ALA A 123 13.24 -26.19 5.30
C ALA A 123 14.13 -26.70 6.44
N ASP A 124 13.54 -27.10 7.57
CA ASP A 124 14.30 -27.66 8.70
C ASP A 124 14.96 -28.99 8.37
N LEU A 125 14.28 -29.85 7.60
CA LEU A 125 14.86 -31.11 7.10
C LEU A 125 16.10 -30.84 6.24
N VAL A 126 16.05 -29.84 5.36
CA VAL A 126 17.15 -29.50 4.46
C VAL A 126 18.27 -28.75 5.18
N LEU A 127 17.94 -27.85 6.10
CA LEU A 127 18.88 -26.91 6.69
C LEU A 127 19.51 -27.41 7.98
N ASN A 128 18.80 -28.22 8.77
CA ASN A 128 19.30 -28.79 10.02
C ASN A 128 19.59 -30.28 9.88
N ASN A 129 18.59 -31.07 9.46
CA ASN A 129 18.71 -32.53 9.55
C ASN A 129 19.64 -33.10 8.48
N ALA A 130 19.61 -32.60 7.25
CA ALA A 130 20.47 -33.05 6.17
C ALA A 130 21.97 -32.82 6.44
N PRO A 131 22.44 -31.62 6.88
CA PRO A 131 23.84 -31.44 7.21
C PRO A 131 24.26 -32.28 8.42
N GLU A 132 23.42 -32.43 9.44
CA GLU A 132 23.70 -33.32 10.58
C GLU A 132 23.89 -34.78 10.13
N ALA A 133 22.98 -35.31 9.30
CA ALA A 133 23.09 -36.66 8.77
C ALA A 133 24.34 -36.85 7.87
N SER A 134 24.71 -35.83 7.10
CA SER A 134 25.93 -35.83 6.28
C SER A 134 27.19 -35.92 7.15
N ILE A 135 27.22 -35.14 8.25
CA ILE A 135 28.31 -35.19 9.23
C ILE A 135 28.34 -36.59 9.84
N GLU A 136 27.21 -37.12 10.31
CA GLU A 136 27.14 -38.44 10.92
C GLU A 136 27.64 -39.56 9.98
N PHE A 137 27.26 -39.52 8.70
CA PHE A 137 27.75 -40.47 7.69
C PHE A 137 29.28 -40.38 7.50
N THR A 138 29.84 -39.16 7.46
CA THR A 138 31.30 -38.99 7.40
C THR A 138 32.00 -39.45 8.68
N MET A 139 31.36 -39.29 9.85
CA MET A 139 31.85 -39.75 11.15
C MET A 139 31.90 -41.28 11.22
N ARG A 140 30.92 -41.98 10.65
CA ARG A 140 30.87 -43.45 10.61
C ARG A 140 32.07 -44.07 9.88
N ASN A 141 32.64 -43.34 8.91
CA ASN A 141 33.78 -43.77 8.09
C ASN A 141 35.13 -43.21 8.57
N LYS A 142 35.14 -42.24 9.51
CA LYS A 142 36.37 -41.67 10.08
C LYS A 142 36.36 -41.82 11.61
N VAL A 143 37.02 -42.87 12.11
CA VAL A 143 37.38 -42.98 13.52
C VAL A 143 38.55 -42.04 13.80
N SER A 144 38.27 -40.78 14.11
CA SER A 144 39.14 -39.89 14.89
C SER A 144 38.40 -38.58 15.16
N LEU A 145 38.71 -38.00 16.31
CA LEU A 145 38.18 -36.74 16.84
C LEU A 145 38.05 -35.67 15.74
N ILE A 146 36.82 -35.37 15.30
CA ILE A 146 36.58 -34.24 14.40
C ILE A 146 36.02 -33.05 15.20
N ASP A 147 36.88 -32.04 15.22
CA ASP A 147 36.79 -30.63 15.62
C ASP A 147 35.40 -29.99 15.70
N SER A 148 35.17 -29.31 16.83
CA SER A 148 34.15 -28.26 16.99
C SER A 148 34.12 -27.27 15.81
N LYS A 149 35.25 -27.05 15.14
CA LYS A 149 35.40 -26.25 13.91
C LYS A 149 34.53 -26.73 12.76
N GLN A 150 34.43 -28.05 12.53
CA GLN A 150 33.60 -28.60 11.43
C GLN A 150 32.11 -28.46 11.74
N LYS A 151 31.72 -28.67 13.00
CA LYS A 151 30.35 -28.42 13.46
C LYS A 151 29.98 -26.94 13.34
N ASN A 152 30.89 -26.04 13.72
CA ASN A 152 30.67 -24.59 13.60
C ASN A 152 30.56 -24.15 12.13
N LEU A 153 31.37 -24.73 11.23
CA LEU A 153 31.30 -24.45 9.80
C LEU A 153 29.99 -24.95 9.16
N ALA A 154 29.50 -26.12 9.57
CA ALA A 154 28.20 -26.61 9.12
C ALA A 154 27.05 -25.70 9.61
N LYS A 155 27.12 -25.23 10.87
CA LYS A 155 26.17 -24.26 11.42
C LYS A 155 26.18 -22.95 10.62
N THR A 156 27.35 -22.36 10.37
CA THR A 156 27.45 -21.13 9.57
C THR A 156 26.95 -21.34 8.15
N GLN A 157 27.21 -22.49 7.52
CA GLN A 157 26.67 -22.83 6.20
C GLN A 157 25.14 -22.92 6.22
N SER A 158 24.54 -23.55 7.23
CA SER A 158 23.08 -23.61 7.38
C SER A 158 22.44 -22.23 7.59
N GLU A 159 23.09 -21.36 8.37
CA GLU A 159 22.64 -19.99 8.60
C GLU A 159 22.74 -19.13 7.33
N ILE A 160 23.82 -19.27 6.56
CA ILE A 160 23.97 -18.60 5.27
C ILE A 160 22.88 -19.09 4.31
N ALA A 161 22.65 -20.41 4.23
CA ALA A 161 21.60 -20.98 3.40
C ALA A 161 20.21 -20.47 3.81
N ARG A 162 19.91 -20.39 5.11
CA ARG A 162 18.69 -19.75 5.63
C ARG A 162 18.53 -18.32 5.14
N LYS A 163 19.57 -17.50 5.29
CA LYS A 163 19.54 -16.10 4.84
C LYS A 163 19.34 -16.00 3.34
N VAL A 164 20.00 -16.83 2.54
CA VAL A 164 19.82 -16.85 1.07
C VAL A 164 18.39 -17.23 0.67
N ILE A 165 17.77 -18.16 1.39
CA ILE A 165 16.42 -18.66 1.10
C ILE A 165 15.32 -17.75 1.69
N SER A 166 15.63 -17.02 2.76
CA SER A 166 14.67 -16.17 3.46
C SER A 166 13.97 -15.17 2.54
N VAL A 167 12.67 -14.95 2.74
CA VAL A 167 11.88 -13.97 1.96
C VAL A 167 12.45 -12.55 2.03
N SER A 168 13.16 -12.20 3.10
CA SER A 168 13.77 -10.87 3.23
C SER A 168 14.75 -10.51 2.12
N ASN A 169 15.44 -11.49 1.56
CA ASN A 169 16.41 -11.28 0.49
C ASN A 169 15.84 -11.57 -0.92
N GLN A 170 14.53 -11.80 -1.02
CA GLN A 170 13.90 -12.18 -2.28
C GLN A 170 13.49 -10.99 -3.14
N ASN A 171 13.26 -11.26 -4.42
CA ASN A 171 12.76 -10.29 -5.37
C ASN A 171 11.24 -10.06 -5.20
N ALA A 172 10.73 -8.96 -5.78
CA ALA A 172 9.30 -8.63 -5.71
C ALA A 172 8.38 -9.69 -6.35
N LYS A 173 8.90 -10.49 -7.29
CA LYS A 173 8.15 -11.56 -7.94
C LYS A 173 7.93 -12.75 -6.99
N ALA A 174 8.94 -13.16 -6.25
CA ALA A 174 8.85 -14.28 -5.31
C ALA A 174 7.91 -13.95 -4.14
N VAL A 175 7.92 -12.70 -3.66
CA VAL A 175 6.92 -12.20 -2.70
C VAL A 175 5.51 -12.28 -3.27
N LEU A 176 5.31 -11.90 -4.54
CA LEU A 176 4.03 -12.06 -5.22
C LEU A 176 3.61 -13.53 -5.28
N ASP A 177 4.50 -14.42 -5.72
CA ASP A 177 4.22 -15.84 -5.87
C ASP A 177 3.84 -16.45 -4.52
N HIS A 178 4.53 -16.09 -3.44
CA HIS A 178 4.17 -16.49 -2.08
C HIS A 178 2.76 -16.01 -1.68
N ASN A 179 2.46 -14.72 -1.88
CA ASN A 179 1.14 -14.17 -1.56
C ASN A 179 0.01 -14.81 -2.38
N VAL A 180 0.29 -15.17 -3.65
CA VAL A 180 -0.64 -15.91 -4.50
C VAL A 180 -0.92 -17.30 -3.92
N GLN A 181 0.11 -17.97 -3.39
CA GLN A 181 -0.04 -19.30 -2.78
C GLN A 181 -0.82 -19.24 -1.46
N LEU A 182 -0.57 -18.22 -0.63
CA LEU A 182 -1.40 -17.94 0.55
C LEU A 182 -2.87 -17.74 0.17
N ALA A 183 -3.13 -16.96 -0.89
CA ALA A 183 -4.48 -16.73 -1.40
C ALA A 183 -5.14 -18.03 -1.89
N ILE A 184 -4.40 -18.89 -2.60
CA ILE A 184 -4.92 -20.20 -3.04
C ILE A 184 -5.28 -21.05 -1.83
N LYS A 185 -4.37 -21.20 -0.86
CA LYS A 185 -4.61 -22.00 0.35
C LYS A 185 -5.81 -21.52 1.17
N HIS A 186 -6.00 -20.20 1.26
CA HIS A 186 -7.10 -19.62 2.05
C HIS A 186 -8.46 -19.77 1.37
N PHE A 187 -8.54 -19.64 0.05
CA PHE A 187 -9.82 -19.62 -0.70
C PHE A 187 -10.13 -20.94 -1.42
N ALA A 188 -9.22 -21.92 -1.40
CA ALA A 188 -9.42 -23.24 -1.98
C ALA A 188 -10.55 -23.98 -1.30
N ARG A 189 -11.45 -24.60 -2.09
CA ARG A 189 -12.54 -25.41 -1.55
C ARG A 189 -12.12 -26.84 -1.25
N THR A 190 -11.18 -27.34 -2.04
CA THR A 190 -10.60 -28.68 -1.92
C THR A 190 -9.08 -28.57 -2.02
N GLU A 191 -8.38 -29.59 -1.55
CA GLU A 191 -6.94 -29.68 -1.72
C GLU A 191 -6.59 -29.62 -3.22
N GLY A 192 -5.68 -28.70 -3.59
CA GLY A 192 -5.27 -28.50 -4.98
C GLY A 192 -6.23 -27.66 -5.85
N ASP A 193 -7.27 -27.05 -5.28
CA ASP A 193 -8.18 -26.19 -6.04
C ASP A 193 -7.49 -24.89 -6.49
N THR A 194 -7.37 -24.73 -7.80
CA THR A 194 -6.75 -23.56 -8.44
C THR A 194 -7.72 -22.82 -9.36
N ALA A 195 -8.89 -23.41 -9.65
CA ALA A 195 -9.80 -22.95 -10.68
C ALA A 195 -11.09 -22.33 -10.14
N SER A 196 -11.40 -22.49 -8.85
CA SER A 196 -12.61 -21.90 -8.27
C SER A 196 -12.67 -20.37 -8.46
N PRO A 197 -13.87 -19.80 -8.68
CA PRO A 197 -14.05 -18.36 -8.85
C PRO A 197 -13.49 -17.52 -7.68
N GLU A 198 -13.62 -18.01 -6.45
CA GLU A 198 -13.09 -17.37 -5.24
C GLU A 198 -11.57 -17.29 -5.27
N VAL A 199 -10.92 -18.43 -5.56
CA VAL A 199 -9.45 -18.52 -5.69
C VAL A 199 -8.97 -17.56 -6.77
N GLN A 200 -9.58 -17.58 -7.96
CA GLN A 200 -9.19 -16.67 -9.03
C GLN A 200 -9.36 -15.20 -8.63
N ALA A 201 -10.46 -14.84 -7.97
CA ALA A 201 -10.70 -13.49 -7.49
C ALA A 201 -9.67 -13.05 -6.44
N ALA A 202 -9.26 -13.96 -5.55
CA ALA A 202 -8.21 -13.73 -4.56
C ALA A 202 -6.84 -13.51 -5.24
N VAL A 203 -6.48 -14.35 -6.22
CA VAL A 203 -5.23 -14.19 -6.99
C VAL A 203 -5.18 -12.84 -7.73
N PHE A 204 -6.29 -12.42 -8.35
CA PHE A 204 -6.35 -11.09 -8.96
C PHE A 204 -6.22 -9.98 -7.91
N THR A 205 -6.80 -10.17 -6.71
CA THR A 205 -6.70 -9.19 -5.62
C THR A 205 -5.26 -8.97 -5.19
N VAL A 206 -4.48 -10.04 -5.00
CA VAL A 206 -3.04 -9.94 -4.67
C VAL A 206 -2.29 -9.16 -5.74
N ARG A 207 -2.51 -9.48 -7.02
CA ARG A 207 -1.86 -8.78 -8.15
C ARG A 207 -2.26 -7.31 -8.26
N ILE A 208 -3.53 -7.00 -7.99
CA ILE A 208 -4.07 -5.63 -7.98
C ILE A 208 -3.37 -4.81 -6.89
N ILE A 209 -3.20 -5.37 -5.69
CA ILE A 209 -2.53 -4.69 -4.56
C ILE A 209 -1.08 -4.37 -4.92
N GLN A 210 -0.33 -5.36 -5.40
CA GLN A 210 1.06 -5.17 -5.79
C GLN A 210 1.21 -4.09 -6.88
N LEU A 211 0.33 -4.12 -7.89
CA LEU A 211 0.39 -3.17 -8.99
C LEU A 211 -0.08 -1.77 -8.56
N ALA A 212 -1.04 -1.68 -7.64
CA ALA A 212 -1.44 -0.41 -7.03
C ALA A 212 -0.27 0.23 -6.28
N ASP A 213 0.47 -0.54 -5.47
CA ASP A 213 1.64 -0.04 -4.76
C ASP A 213 2.76 0.39 -5.72
N HIS A 214 2.97 -0.33 -6.82
CA HIS A 214 3.91 0.09 -7.85
C HIS A 214 3.48 1.42 -8.52
N LEU A 215 2.20 1.56 -8.86
CA LEU A 215 1.66 2.74 -9.55
C LEU A 215 1.61 3.99 -8.65
N ARG A 216 1.46 3.82 -7.33
CA ARG A 216 1.58 4.91 -6.34
C ARG A 216 2.92 5.63 -6.43
N HIS A 217 3.99 4.87 -6.62
CA HIS A 217 5.34 5.41 -6.80
C HIS A 217 5.59 5.84 -8.26
N ASN A 218 4.98 5.15 -9.23
CA ASN A 218 5.21 5.34 -10.67
C ASN A 218 3.99 5.87 -11.42
N ASN A 219 3.64 7.13 -11.17
CA ASN A 219 2.46 7.78 -11.76
C ASN A 219 2.44 7.86 -13.30
N LYS A 220 3.62 7.81 -13.95
CA LYS A 220 3.77 7.95 -15.40
C LYS A 220 3.68 6.61 -16.16
N ASP A 221 3.60 5.48 -15.47
CA ASP A 221 3.52 4.18 -16.12
C ASP A 221 2.10 3.87 -16.60
N HIS A 222 1.86 4.10 -17.90
CA HIS A 222 0.54 3.88 -18.51
C HIS A 222 0.29 2.42 -18.88
N SER A 223 1.34 1.65 -19.14
CA SER A 223 1.24 0.23 -19.50
C SER A 223 0.79 -0.58 -18.29
N ASN A 224 1.43 -0.37 -17.15
CA ASN A 224 1.04 -1.02 -15.90
C ASN A 224 -0.32 -0.56 -15.40
N ARG A 225 -0.69 0.72 -15.60
CA ARG A 225 -2.06 1.18 -15.31
C ARG A 225 -3.12 0.47 -16.15
N ARG A 226 -2.84 0.20 -17.43
CA ARG A 226 -3.74 -0.60 -18.28
C ARG A 226 -3.89 -2.02 -17.74
N ILE A 227 -2.79 -2.67 -17.34
CA ILE A 227 -2.81 -4.01 -16.76
C ILE A 227 -3.63 -4.03 -15.46
N TYR A 228 -3.45 -3.01 -14.60
CA TYR A 228 -4.22 -2.84 -13.36
C TYR A 228 -5.73 -2.77 -13.63
N THR A 229 -6.14 -1.92 -14.57
CA THR A 229 -7.53 -1.81 -15.02
C THR A 229 -8.06 -3.15 -15.55
N GLN A 230 -7.27 -3.87 -16.34
CA GLN A 230 -7.66 -5.19 -16.85
C GLN A 230 -7.87 -6.21 -15.73
N PHE A 231 -7.01 -6.24 -14.71
CA PHE A 231 -7.17 -7.15 -13.56
C PHE A 231 -8.41 -6.83 -12.74
N LEU A 232 -8.71 -5.54 -12.52
CA LEU A 232 -9.95 -5.12 -11.86
C LEU A 232 -11.19 -5.60 -12.63
N HIS A 233 -11.21 -5.44 -13.95
CA HIS A 233 -12.30 -5.92 -14.79
C HIS A 233 -12.44 -7.45 -14.75
N LYS A 234 -11.32 -8.19 -14.83
CA LYS A 234 -11.32 -9.66 -14.74
C LYS A 234 -11.89 -10.13 -13.39
N ARG A 235 -11.41 -9.55 -12.29
CA ARG A 235 -11.91 -9.87 -10.94
C ARG A 235 -13.40 -9.58 -10.80
N SER A 236 -13.86 -8.40 -11.23
CA SER A 236 -15.29 -8.03 -11.20
C SER A 236 -16.15 -9.01 -12.02
N LYS A 237 -15.70 -9.41 -13.22
CA LYS A 237 -16.40 -10.38 -14.05
C LYS A 237 -16.55 -11.74 -13.35
N ILE A 238 -15.50 -12.21 -12.67
CA ILE A 238 -15.51 -13.48 -11.93
C ILE A 238 -16.46 -13.39 -10.73
N LEU A 239 -16.40 -12.30 -9.97
CA LEU A 239 -17.30 -12.09 -8.83
C LEU A 239 -18.77 -11.98 -9.24
N ARG A 240 -19.06 -11.34 -10.39
CA ARG A 240 -20.42 -11.32 -10.98
C ARG A 240 -20.87 -12.71 -11.42
N TYR A 241 -19.96 -13.55 -11.91
CA TYR A 241 -20.28 -14.96 -12.21
C TYR A 241 -20.61 -15.72 -10.92
N LEU A 242 -19.77 -15.62 -9.90
CA LEU A 242 -19.99 -16.26 -8.60
C LEU A 242 -21.32 -15.84 -7.97
N LYS A 243 -21.69 -14.56 -8.07
CA LYS A 243 -22.99 -14.04 -7.59
C LYS A 243 -24.17 -14.74 -8.26
N ARG A 244 -24.10 -15.00 -9.58
CA ARG A 244 -25.16 -15.69 -10.32
C ARG A 244 -25.24 -17.18 -9.97
N GLU A 245 -24.11 -17.80 -9.65
CA GLU A 245 -24.04 -19.21 -9.28
C GLU A 245 -24.50 -19.43 -7.84
N SER A 246 -24.09 -18.57 -6.91
CA SER A 246 -24.35 -18.72 -5.47
C SER A 246 -24.18 -17.39 -4.74
N LEU A 247 -25.26 -16.90 -4.13
CA LEU A 247 -25.22 -15.65 -3.37
C LEU A 247 -24.40 -15.77 -2.07
N ASP A 248 -24.51 -16.90 -1.37
CA ASP A 248 -23.85 -17.07 -0.06
C ASP A 248 -22.32 -17.06 -0.19
N ARG A 249 -21.77 -17.84 -1.14
CA ARG A 249 -20.32 -17.86 -1.42
C ARG A 249 -19.83 -16.50 -1.89
N TYR A 250 -20.63 -15.76 -2.65
CA TYR A 250 -20.30 -14.42 -3.09
C TYR A 250 -20.14 -13.46 -1.91
N PHE A 251 -21.06 -13.45 -0.94
CA PHE A 251 -20.96 -12.57 0.23
C PHE A 251 -19.79 -12.94 1.14
N ILE A 252 -19.54 -14.23 1.35
CA ILE A 252 -18.38 -14.70 2.12
C ILE A 252 -17.08 -14.23 1.46
N CYS A 253 -16.93 -14.48 0.16
CA CYS A 253 -15.75 -14.09 -0.61
C CYS A 253 -15.55 -12.56 -0.60
N LEU A 254 -16.62 -11.76 -0.75
CA LEU A 254 -16.54 -10.30 -0.63
C LEU A 254 -16.01 -9.85 0.72
N LYS A 255 -16.53 -10.44 1.82
CA LYS A 255 -16.14 -10.09 3.19
C LYS A 255 -14.66 -10.39 3.43
N GLU A 256 -14.18 -11.55 2.98
CA GLU A 256 -12.78 -11.94 3.15
C GLU A 256 -11.82 -11.09 2.32
N LEU A 257 -12.21 -10.74 1.09
CA LEU A 257 -11.43 -9.88 0.19
C LEU A 257 -11.49 -8.39 0.55
N GLY A 258 -12.39 -7.98 1.46
CA GLY A 258 -12.57 -6.59 1.86
C GLY A 258 -13.22 -5.74 0.76
N LEU A 259 -14.10 -6.34 -0.05
CA LEU A 259 -14.75 -5.70 -1.18
C LEU A 259 -16.23 -5.43 -0.89
N THR A 260 -16.74 -4.30 -1.38
CA THR A 260 -18.18 -4.03 -1.37
C THR A 260 -18.84 -4.51 -2.66
N GLN A 261 -20.14 -4.76 -2.58
CA GLN A 261 -20.96 -5.06 -3.76
C GLN A 261 -20.91 -3.92 -4.79
N GLU A 262 -20.90 -2.67 -4.33
CA GLU A 262 -20.82 -1.49 -5.20
C GLU A 262 -19.55 -1.48 -6.06
N MET A 263 -18.40 -1.91 -5.50
CA MET A 263 -17.15 -2.00 -6.25
C MET A 263 -17.16 -3.07 -7.34
N VAL A 264 -18.02 -4.09 -7.20
CA VAL A 264 -18.16 -5.17 -8.19
C VAL A 264 -19.17 -4.79 -9.27
N GLU A 265 -20.30 -4.20 -8.89
CA GLU A 265 -21.43 -3.95 -9.79
C GLU A 265 -21.39 -2.57 -10.45
N GLY A 266 -20.81 -1.59 -9.77
CA GLY A 266 -20.70 -0.22 -10.24
C GLY A 266 -19.92 -0.10 -11.55
N GLN A 267 -20.09 1.05 -12.22
CA GLN A 267 -19.17 1.45 -13.25
C GLN A 267 -17.80 1.62 -12.61
N ILE A 268 -16.83 0.84 -13.07
CA ILE A 268 -15.47 0.88 -12.54
C ILE A 268 -14.83 2.17 -13.08
N LEU A 269 -14.92 3.23 -12.28
CA LEU A 269 -14.32 4.53 -12.56
C LEU A 269 -12.86 4.49 -12.12
N PHE A 270 -11.95 4.74 -13.08
CA PHE A 270 -10.52 4.75 -12.82
C PHE A 270 -10.06 6.17 -12.53
N PRO A 271 -9.61 6.48 -11.30
CA PRO A 271 -9.02 7.77 -11.04
C PRO A 271 -7.72 7.91 -11.85
N LYS A 272 -7.43 9.15 -12.29
CA LYS A 272 -6.22 9.45 -13.07
C LYS A 272 -4.93 9.19 -12.25
N ARG A 273 -5.05 9.13 -10.92
CA ARG A 273 -3.99 8.78 -9.95
C ARG A 273 -4.50 7.69 -9.01
N VAL A 274 -3.61 6.77 -8.65
CA VAL A 274 -3.89 5.74 -7.65
C VAL A 274 -3.41 6.30 -6.32
N ASP A 275 -4.35 6.73 -5.47
CA ASP A 275 -4.07 7.23 -4.11
C ASP A 275 -4.20 6.08 -3.09
#